data_AF-K1Z320-F1
#
_entry.id   AF-K1Z320-F1
#
_cell.length_a   1.000
_cell.length_b   1.000
_cell.length_c   1.000
_cell.angle_alpha   90.00
_cell.angle_beta   90.00
_cell.angle_gamma   90.00
#
_symmetry.space_group_name_H-M   'P 1'
#
loop_
_entity.id
_entity.type
_entity.pdbx_description
1 polymer ?
#
loop_
_entity_poly.entity_id
_entity_poly.type
_entity_poly.pdbx_seq_one_letter_code
_entity_poly.pdbx_strand_id
1 'polypeptide(L)' 'MNINSQIETILFVASKPLALKKIAKVLQVEELVVQESLNALSLKYNNQE' A
#
# COMPACT_ATOMS: atom_id res chain seq x y z
N MET A 1 7.93 -12.30 0.34
CA MET A 1 6.58 -11.71 0.17
C MET A 1 6.76 -10.31 -0.41
N ASN A 2 6.16 -9.98 -1.55
CA ASN A 2 6.32 -8.67 -2.20
C ASN A 2 5.59 -7.60 -1.38
N ILE A 3 6.17 -6.40 -1.25
CA ILE A 3 5.58 -5.26 -0.52
C ILE A 3 4.21 -4.87 -1.09
N ASN A 4 4.04 -4.97 -2.41
CA ASN A 4 2.76 -4.71 -3.08
C ASN A 4 1.67 -5.66 -2.55
N SER A 5 1.96 -6.96 -2.49
CA SER A 5 1.00 -7.96 -1.98
C SER A 5 0.67 -7.80 -0.50
N GLN A 6 1.63 -7.31 0.30
CA GLN A 6 1.38 -7.00 1.70
C GLN A 6 0.47 -5.77 1.86
N ILE A 7 0.73 -4.71 1.08
CA ILE A 7 -0.10 -3.50 1.07
C ILE A 7 -1.51 -3.83 0.57
N GLU A 8 -1.65 -4.63 -0.51
CA GLU A 8 -2.94 -5.11 -1.02
C GLU A 8 -3.73 -5.85 0.06
N THR A 9 -3.09 -6.78 0.78
CA THR A 9 -3.74 -7.53 1.86
C THR A 9 -4.20 -6.60 2.99
N ILE A 10 -3.34 -5.66 3.40
CA ILE A 10 -3.67 -4.68 4.45
C ILE A 10 -4.86 -3.83 4.03
N LEU A 11 -4.85 -3.30 2.80
CA LEU A 11 -5.92 -2.45 2.28
C LEU A 11 -7.23 -3.23 2.06
N PHE A 12 -7.14 -4.49 1.64
CA PHE A 12 -8.29 -5.36 1.45
C PHE A 12 -9.02 -5.66 2.77
N VAL A 13 -8.28 -5.87 3.86
CA VAL A 13 -8.85 -6.15 5.18
C VAL A 13 -9.24 -4.87 5.93
N ALA A 14 -8.58 -3.75 5.65
CA ALA A 14 -8.84 -2.49 6.34
C ALA A 14 -10.24 -1.95 6.06
N SER A 15 -11.12 -2.01 7.05
CA SER A 15 -12.49 -1.46 6.96
C SER A 15 -12.56 0.08 7.07
N LYS A 16 -11.42 0.76 7.17
CA LYS A 16 -11.31 2.21 7.35
C LYS A 16 -10.06 2.76 6.66
N PRO A 17 -10.04 4.05 6.28
CA PRO A 17 -8.85 4.69 5.74
C PRO A 17 -7.65 4.54 6.68
N LEU A 18 -6.51 4.14 6.11
CA LEU A 18 -5.25 3.99 6.83
C LEU A 18 -4.32 5.15 6.50
N ALA A 19 -3.68 5.69 7.54
CA ALA A 19 -2.60 6.65 7.37
C ALA A 19 -1.34 5.95 6.86
N LEU A 20 -0.64 6.58 5.91
CA LEU A 20 0.59 6.06 5.30
C LEU A 20 1.65 5.69 6.36
N LYS A 21 1.82 6.54 7.38
CA LYS A 21 2.68 6.28 8.56
C LYS A 21 2.39 4.96 9.28
N LYS A 22 1.13 4.56 9.36
CA LYS A 22 0.75 3.30 10.03
C LYS A 22 1.15 2.10 9.19
N ILE A 23 0.99 2.19 7.87
CA ILE A 23 1.38 1.13 6.93
C ILE A 23 2.91 0.97 6.96
N ALA A 24 3.66 2.08 6.86
CA ALA A 24 5.11 2.10 6.95
C ALA A 24 5.63 1.47 8.25
N LYS A 25 5.00 1.81 9.39
CA LYS A 25 5.34 1.25 10.70
C LYS A 25 5.10 -0.25 10.80
N VAL A 26 3.98 -0.76 10.25
CA VAL A 26 3.65 -2.20 10.27
C VAL A 26 4.57 -2.99 9.35
N LEU A 27 4.89 -2.44 8.18
CA LEU A 27 5.75 -3.06 7.18
C LEU A 27 7.26 -2.86 7.47
N GLN A 28 7.60 -2.05 8.48
CA GLN A 28 8.98 -1.69 8.85
C GLN A 28 9.81 -1.16 7.67
N VAL A 29 9.19 -0.30 6.86
CA VAL A 29 9.82 0.33 5.70
C VAL A 29 9.65 1.85 5.77
N GLU A 30 10.40 2.56 4.96
CA GLU A 30 10.26 4.00 4.83
C GLU A 30 8.90 4.39 4.22
N GLU A 31 8.38 5.55 4.65
CA GLU A 31 7.14 6.12 4.11
C GLU A 31 7.19 6.28 2.58
N LEU A 32 8.36 6.66 2.05
CA LEU A 32 8.58 6.87 0.62
C LEU A 32 8.37 5.57 -0.18
N VAL A 33 8.86 4.45 0.33
CA VAL A 33 8.69 3.12 -0.29
C VAL A 33 7.22 2.69 -0.31
N VAL A 34 6.48 2.97 0.77
CA VAL A 34 5.03 2.72 0.82
C VAL A 34 4.30 3.60 -0.19
N GLN A 35 4.69 4.86 -0.30
CA GLN A 35 4.07 5.82 -1.22
C GLN A 35 4.27 5.42 -2.68
N GLU A 36 5.49 5.02 -3.07
CA GLU A 36 5.77 4.52 -4.42
C GLU A 36 4.97 3.25 -4.73
N SER A 37 4.91 2.32 -3.78
CA SER A 37 4.13 1.09 -3.93
C SER A 37 2.63 1.38 -4.08
N LEU A 38 2.08 2.31 -3.30
CA LEU A 38 0.68 2.74 -3.41
C LEU A 38 0.39 3.42 -4.75
N ASN A 39 1.30 4.27 -5.25
CA ASN A 39 1.17 4.88 -6.57
C ASN A 39 1.17 3.83 -7.69
N ALA A 40 2.07 2.85 -7.62
CA ALA A 40 2.12 1.74 -8.57
C ALA A 40 0.83 0.91 -8.54
N LEU A 41 0.30 0.62 -7.35
CA LEU A 41 -0.98 -0.10 -7.18
C LEU A 41 -2.16 0.72 -7.69
N SER A 42 -2.21 2.03 -7.40
CA SER A 42 -3.24 2.92 -7.94
C SER A 42 -3.22 2.93 -9.45
N LEU A 43 -2.03 3.05 -10.07
CA LEU A 43 -1.89 2.98 -11.52
C LEU A 43 -2.38 1.63 -12.07
N LYS A 44 -1.97 0.53 -11.42
CA LYS A 44 -2.34 -0.83 -11.81
C LYS A 44 -3.85 -1.09 -11.77
N TYR A 45 -4.58 -0.53 -10.80
CA TYR A 45 -6.01 -0.82 -10.62
C TYR A 45 -6.93 0.25 -11.22
N ASN A 46 -6.50 1.51 -11.28
CA ASN A 46 -7.33 2.62 -11.72
C ASN A 46 -7.12 2.99 -13.21
N ASN A 47 -5.99 2.58 -13.81
CA ASN A 47 -5.71 2.77 -15.25
C ASN A 47 -5.72 1.44 -16.02
N GLN A 48 -6.58 0.49 -15.63
CA GLN A 48 -6.88 -0.66 -16.48
C GLN A 48 -7.89 -0.22 -17.54
N GLU A 49 -7.40 0.42 -18.61
CA GLU A 49 -8.11 0.49 -19.90
C GLU A 49 -7.86 -0.78 -20.72
#